data_AF-A0A1I1Z6I3-F1
#
_entry.id   AF-A0A1I1Z6I3-F1
#
_cell.length_a   1.000
_cell.length_b   1.000
_cell.length_c   1.000
_cell.angle_alpha   90.00
_cell.angle_beta   90.00
_cell.angle_gamma   90.00
#
_symmetry.space_group_name_H-M   'P 1'
#
loop_
_entity.id
_entity.type
_entity.pdbx_description
1 polymer ?
#
loop_
_entity_poly.entity_id
_entity_poly.type
_entity_poly.pdbx_seq_one_letter_code
_entity_poly.pdbx_strand_id
1 'polypeptide(L)' 'MHGTAAPVVLWLNLESRDAVDELHRAWSASDARIVSPPASKPWKLHEFTAADPDGNLWRVFYDFAWETA' A
#
# COMPACT_ATOMS: atom_id res chain seq x y z
N MET A 1 -7.21 8.23 -25.54
CA MET A 1 -6.25 7.68 -24.56
C MET A 1 -6.57 6.20 -24.42
N HIS A 2 -5.62 5.30 -24.70
CA HIS A 2 -5.81 3.84 -24.58
C HIS A 2 -5.15 3.39 -23.28
N GLY A 3 -5.92 3.39 -22.19
CA GLY A 3 -5.55 2.84 -20.90
C GLY A 3 -6.76 2.11 -20.30
N THR A 4 -6.52 1.17 -19.39
CA THR A 4 -7.60 0.51 -18.64
C THR A 4 -8.42 1.57 -17.91
N ALA A 5 -9.74 1.48 -17.93
CA ALA A 5 -10.60 2.40 -17.21
C ALA A 5 -10.27 2.33 -15.70
N ALA A 6 -9.81 3.44 -15.13
CA ALA A 6 -9.58 3.58 -13.71
C ALA A 6 -10.91 3.43 -12.93
N PRO A 7 -10.86 2.99 -11.66
CA PRO A 7 -9.64 2.66 -10.92
C PRO A 7 -9.23 1.19 -11.09
N VAL A 8 -7.94 0.95 -11.38
CA VAL A 8 -7.30 -0.35 -11.10
C VAL A 8 -6.70 -0.33 -9.70
N VAL A 9 -6.56 -1.52 -9.10
CA VAL A 9 -5.90 -1.70 -7.80
C VAL A 9 -4.64 -2.52 -7.99
N LEU A 10 -3.48 -1.92 -7.75
CA LEU A 10 -2.19 -2.60 -7.74
C LEU A 10 -1.87 -3.04 -6.31
N TRP A 11 -1.51 -4.30 -6.18
CA TRP A 11 -1.07 -4.89 -4.92
C TRP A 11 0.45 -5.01 -4.93
N LEU A 12 1.11 -4.30 -4.02
CA LEU A 12 2.56 -4.29 -3.88
C LEU A 12 2.94 -4.94 -2.55
N ASN A 13 3.47 -6.16 -2.62
CA ASN A 13 3.98 -6.86 -1.44
C ASN A 13 5.42 -6.43 -1.18
N LEU A 14 5.73 -6.07 0.06
CA LEU A 14 7.08 -5.76 0.53
C LEU A 14 7.60 -6.86 1.46
N GLU A 15 8.85 -6.74 1.89
CA GLU A 15 9.56 -7.75 2.65
C GLU A 15 9.31 -7.71 4.17
N SER A 16 8.74 -6.61 4.69
CA SER A 16 8.51 -6.45 6.14
C SER A 16 7.50 -5.35 6.47
N ARG A 17 7.04 -5.32 7.73
CA ARG A 17 6.22 -4.21 8.26
C ARG A 17 6.98 -2.88 8.19
N ASP A 18 8.27 -2.89 8.52
CA ASP A 18 9.12 -1.70 8.50
C ASP A 18 9.27 -1.12 7.08
N ALA A 19 9.39 -1.98 6.07
CA ALA A 19 9.45 -1.55 4.66
C ALA A 19 8.16 -0.86 4.21
N VAL A 20 6.99 -1.34 4.67
CA VAL A 20 5.69 -0.71 4.43
C VAL A 20 5.64 0.67 5.10
N ASP A 21 6.07 0.77 6.36
CA ASP A 21 6.12 2.04 7.10
C ASP A 21 7.12 3.04 6.49
N GLU A 22 8.26 2.57 6.01
CA GLU A 22 9.26 3.38 5.33
C GLU A 22 8.74 3.93 4.00
N LEU A 23 8.13 3.08 3.17
CA LEU A 23 7.54 3.53 1.91
C LEU A 23 6.40 4.53 2.16
N HIS A 24 5.56 4.29 3.17
CA HIS A 24 4.54 5.23 3.59
C HIS A 24 5.13 6.59 4.00
N ARG A 25 6.22 6.62 4.79
CA ARG A 25 6.90 7.87 5.16
C ARG A 25 7.44 8.59 3.93
N ALA A 26 8.09 7.88 3.01
CA ALA A 26 8.62 8.45 1.78
C ALA A 26 7.51 9.05 0.90
N TRP A 27 6.38 8.34 0.76
CA TRP A 27 5.24 8.80 -0.03
C TRP A 27 4.48 9.94 0.63
N SER A 28 4.34 9.92 1.95
CA SER A 28 3.72 11.02 2.72
C SER A 28 4.54 12.32 2.64
N ALA A 29 5.85 12.23 2.41
CA ALA A 29 6.73 13.37 2.16
C ALA A 29 6.75 13.83 0.69
N SER A 30 5.99 13.16 -0.18
CA SER A 30 5.81 13.49 -1.60
C SER A 30 4.38 13.98 -1.86
N ASP A 31 4.03 14.21 -3.13
CA ASP A 31 2.66 14.56 -3.55
C ASP A 31 1.72 13.34 -3.68
N ALA A 32 2.15 12.16 -3.23
CA ALA A 32 1.31 10.96 -3.23
C ALA A 32 0.07 11.17 -2.33
N ARG A 33 -1.11 10.84 -2.85
CA ARG A 33 -2.35 10.95 -2.07
C ARG A 33 -2.50 9.73 -1.17
N ILE A 34 -2.13 9.85 0.10
CA ILE A 34 -2.40 8.80 1.10
C ILE A 34 -3.91 8.70 1.35
N VAL A 35 -4.47 7.51 1.13
CA VAL A 35 -5.90 7.20 1.35
C VAL A 35 -6.11 6.64 2.76
N SER A 36 -5.21 5.78 3.21
CA SER A 36 -5.21 5.26 4.59
C SER A 36 -3.79 5.00 5.06
N PRO A 37 -3.44 5.32 6.32
CA PRO A 37 -2.12 5.05 6.87
C PRO A 37 -1.87 3.54 7.08
N PRO A 38 -0.61 3.12 7.35
CA PRO A 38 -0.27 1.75 7.67
C PRO A 38 -1.02 1.24 8.90
N ALA A 39 -1.56 0.03 8.79
CA ALA A 39 -2.17 -0.67 9.92
C ALA A 39 -2.05 -2.18 9.76
N SER A 40 -1.72 -2.86 10.87
CA SER A 40 -1.83 -4.32 10.96
C SER A 40 -3.29 -4.72 11.10
N LYS A 41 -3.76 -5.59 10.22
CA LYS A 41 -5.15 -6.07 10.17
C LYS A 41 -5.29 -7.46 10.81
N PRO A 42 -6.51 -7.86 11.24
CA PRO A 42 -6.75 -9.19 11.81
C PRO A 42 -6.39 -10.37 10.88
N TRP A 43 -6.39 -10.16 9.56
CA TRP A 43 -6.01 -11.16 8.55
C TRP A 43 -4.50 -11.15 8.22
N LYS A 44 -3.68 -10.68 9.15
CA LYS A 44 -2.21 -10.74 9.09
C LYS A 44 -1.55 -10.02 7.91
N LEU A 45 -2.14 -8.91 7.47
CA LEU A 45 -1.50 -7.95 6.58
C LEU A 45 -1.17 -6.67 7.34
N HIS A 46 0.01 -6.13 7.14
CA HIS A 46 0.36 -4.76 7.54
C HIS A 46 0.39 -3.91 6.28
N GLU A 47 -0.54 -2.97 6.14
CA GLU A 47 -0.83 -2.35 4.84
C GLU A 47 -1.27 -0.89 4.94
N PHE A 48 -1.01 -0.13 3.88
CA PHE A 48 -1.55 1.21 3.63
C PHE A 48 -2.10 1.33 2.21
N THR A 49 -2.88 2.38 1.95
CA THR A 49 -3.40 2.66 0.60
C THR A 49 -3.03 4.07 0.18
N ALA A 50 -2.58 4.24 -1.06
CA ALA A 50 -2.41 5.53 -1.70
C ALA A 50 -3.10 5.55 -3.07
N ALA A 51 -3.39 6.75 -3.58
CA ALA A 51 -3.90 6.96 -4.92
C ALA A 51 -2.87 7.69 -5.78
N ASP A 52 -2.75 7.28 -7.03
CA ASP A 52 -2.00 8.04 -8.05
C ASP A 52 -2.85 9.20 -8.61
N PRO A 53 -2.28 10.10 -9.42
CA PRO A 53 -3.01 11.23 -10.01
C PRO A 53 -4.18 10.84 -10.91
N ASP A 54 -4.17 9.63 -11.48
CA ASP A 54 -5.23 9.10 -12.34
C ASP A 54 -6.35 8.41 -11.54
N GLY A 55 -6.21 8.31 -10.21
CA GLY A 55 -7.17 7.72 -9.31
C GLY A 55 -7.06 6.21 -9.16
N ASN A 56 -5.98 5.58 -9.66
CA ASN A 56 -5.71 4.18 -9.36
C ASN A 56 -5.22 4.03 -7.92
N LEU A 57 -5.45 2.85 -7.34
CA LEU A 57 -5.10 2.58 -5.96
C LEU A 57 -3.87 1.67 -5.88
N TRP A 58 -2.94 2.07 -5.01
CA TRP A 58 -1.82 1.26 -4.57
C TRP A 58 -2.15 0.71 -3.19
N ARG A 59 -2.35 -0.60 -3.10
CA ARG A 59 -2.42 -1.32 -1.83
C ARG A 59 -1.04 -1.91 -1.55
N VAL A 60 -0.28 -1.22 -0.72
CA VAL A 60 1.06 -1.66 -0.29
C VAL A 60 0.90 -2.46 0.99
N PHE A 61 1.49 -3.64 1.03
CA PHE A 61 1.31 -4.55 2.17
C PHE A 61 2.54 -5.41 2.43
N TYR A 62 2.57 -5.98 3.63
CA TYR A 62 3.40 -7.13 3.96
C TYR A 62 2.50 -8.21 4.56
N ASP A 63 2.57 -9.41 3.98
CA ASP A 63 1.90 -10.60 4.49
C ASP A 63 2.77 -11.30 5.54
N PHE A 64 2.34 -11.20 6.79
CA PHE A 64 2.97 -11.85 7.94
C PHE A 64 2.22 -13.10 8.40
N ALA A 65 1.39 -13.69 7.53
CA ALA A 65 0.62 -14.88 7.88
C ALA A 65 1.48 -16.08 8.26
N TRP A 66 2.68 -16.15 7.67
CA TRP A 66 3.67 -17.21 7.84
C TRP A 66 4.56 -17.03 9.08
N GLU A 67 4.60 -15.84 9.70
CA GLU A 67 5.32 -15.65 10.96
C GLU A 67 4.61 -16.48 12.05
N THR A 68 5.28 -17.52 12.55
CA THR A 68 4.84 -18.24 13.75
C THR A 68 4.97 -17.34 14.97
N ALA A 69 3.93 -17.35 15.82
CA ALA A 69 3.84 -16.56 17.04
C ALA A 69 4.91 -16.94 18.08
#